data_AF-A0A1E5IH32-F1
#
_entry.id   AF-A0A1E5IH32-F1
#
_cell.length_a   1.000
_cell.length_b   1.000
_cell.length_c   1.000
_cell.angle_alpha   90.00
_cell.angle_beta   90.00
_cell.angle_gamma   90.00
#
_symmetry.space_group_name_H-M   'P 1'
#
loop_
_entity.id
_entity.type
_entity.pdbx_description
1 polymer ?
#
loop_
_entity_poly.entity_id
_entity_poly.type
_entity_poly.pdbx_seq_one_letter_code
_entity_poly.pdbx_strand_id
1 'polypeptide(L)'
;MNYESTFIISPEAPIEKVEELTAKAVKIIEDLKGTFKTAQQLGKKRFAYPINKLREGSYVYIEFSGNGETVNALENFFKFNDLIVRFLTVKVEKKRVVAKMVAKAEPQAAMPQAANTAVTEVR
;
A
#
# COMPACT_ATOMS: atom_id res chain seq x y z
N MET A 1 8.77 -14.28 14.94
CA MET A 1 7.89 -13.15 15.34
C MET A 1 7.14 -12.67 14.11
N ASN A 2 5.97 -12.07 14.24
CA ASN A 2 5.20 -11.55 13.10
C ASN A 2 5.52 -10.09 12.86
N TYR A 3 5.65 -9.70 11.60
CA TYR A 3 5.93 -8.34 11.19
C TYR A 3 5.04 -7.94 10.02
N GLU A 4 4.71 -6.66 9.99
CA GLU A 4 4.06 -6.00 8.87
C GLU A 4 5.00 -4.90 8.39
N SER A 5 5.19 -4.83 7.08
CA SER A 5 5.98 -3.78 6.46
C SER A 5 5.17 -3.11 5.36
N THR A 6 5.01 -1.80 5.49
CA THR A 6 4.45 -0.96 4.44
C THR A 6 5.54 -0.07 3.89
N PHE A 7 5.69 -0.04 2.57
CA PHE A 7 6.61 0.86 1.91
C PHE A 7 5.94 1.57 0.73
N ILE A 8 6.48 2.73 0.41
CA ILE A 8 5.97 3.66 -0.58
C ILE A 8 7.05 3.81 -1.65
N ILE A 9 6.66 3.57 -2.89
CA ILE A 9 7.53 3.69 -4.06
C ILE A 9 7.19 4.99 -4.79
N SER A 10 8.21 5.65 -5.34
CA SER A 10 8.07 6.84 -6.17
C SER A 10 7.02 6.63 -7.27
N PRO A 11 6.13 7.61 -7.54
CA PRO A 11 5.08 7.49 -8.53
C PRO A 11 5.61 7.47 -9.97
N GLU A 12 6.85 7.91 -10.16
CA GLU A 12 7.57 7.91 -11.45
C GLU A 12 8.01 6.50 -11.85
N ALA A 13 8.11 5.57 -10.91
CA ALA A 13 8.45 4.19 -11.20
C ALA A 13 7.32 3.50 -11.99
N PRO A 14 7.65 2.77 -13.07
CA PRO A 14 6.67 1.96 -13.78
C PRO A 14 6.16 0.82 -12.89
N ILE A 15 4.98 0.29 -13.21
CA ILE A 15 4.35 -0.77 -12.39
C ILE A 15 5.19 -2.05 -12.32
N GLU A 16 5.90 -2.38 -13.41
CA GLU A 16 6.85 -3.48 -13.46
C GLU A 16 7.95 -3.34 -12.38
N LYS A 17 8.37 -2.11 -12.09
CA LYS A 17 9.37 -1.85 -11.06
C LYS A 17 8.80 -2.03 -9.65
N VAL A 18 7.53 -1.70 -9.46
CA VAL A 18 6.82 -1.96 -8.20
C VAL A 18 6.77 -3.46 -7.92
N GLU A 19 6.44 -4.25 -8.93
CA GLU A 19 6.43 -5.72 -8.86
C GLU A 19 7.83 -6.29 -8.60
N GLU A 20 8.85 -5.83 -9.33
CA GLU A 20 10.24 -6.26 -9.15
C GLU A 20 10.74 -5.99 -7.73
N LEU A 21 10.47 -4.80 -7.19
CA LEU A 21 10.88 -4.43 -5.83
C LEU A 21 10.13 -5.24 -4.77
N THR A 22 8.85 -5.53 -5.01
CA THR A 22 8.05 -6.38 -4.12
C THR A 22 8.60 -7.80 -4.13
N ALA A 23 8.90 -8.37 -5.30
CA ALA A 23 9.49 -9.70 -5.41
C ALA A 23 10.87 -9.78 -4.74
N LYS A 24 11.71 -8.76 -4.89
CA LYS A 24 13.01 -8.67 -4.20
C LYS A 24 12.86 -8.63 -2.68
N ALA A 25 11.90 -7.85 -2.18
CA ALA A 25 11.60 -7.79 -0.75
C ALA A 25 11.16 -9.18 -0.21
N VAL A 26 10.30 -9.89 -0.94
CA VAL A 26 9.86 -11.26 -0.59
C VAL A 26 11.05 -12.22 -0.61
N LYS A 27 11.92 -12.14 -1.62
CA LYS A 27 13.11 -12.99 -1.72
C LYS A 27 14.06 -12.79 -0.54
N ILE A 28 14.30 -11.55 -0.12
CA ILE A 28 15.14 -11.26 1.07
C ILE A 28 14.56 -11.91 2.34
N ILE A 29 13.23 -11.89 2.47
CA ILE A 29 12.54 -12.54 3.59
C ILE A 29 12.78 -14.05 3.56
N GLU A 30 12.63 -14.69 2.40
CA GLU A 30 12.80 -16.14 2.22
C GLU A 30 14.26 -16.58 2.42
N ASP A 31 15.23 -15.84 1.85
CA ASP A 31 16.66 -16.14 1.94
C ASP A 31 17.16 -16.12 3.40
N LEU A 32 16.56 -15.27 4.24
CA LEU A 32 16.86 -15.17 5.68
C LEU A 32 15.97 -16.05 6.56
N LYS A 33 15.42 -17.13 5.99
CA LYS A 33 14.57 -18.12 6.66
C LYS A 33 13.31 -17.52 7.29
N GLY A 34 12.87 -16.37 6.79
CA GLY A 34 11.56 -15.80 7.09
C GLY A 34 10.47 -16.52 6.29
N THR A 35 9.25 -16.53 6.83
CA THR A 35 8.06 -17.04 6.16
C THR A 35 7.24 -15.87 5.65
N PHE A 36 7.14 -15.74 4.33
CA PHE A 36 6.22 -14.82 3.69
C PHE A 36 4.77 -15.25 3.93
N LYS A 37 3.85 -14.30 4.16
CA LYS A 37 2.42 -14.58 4.31
C LYS A 37 1.56 -13.94 3.23
N THR A 38 1.72 -12.64 3.01
CA THR A 38 0.95 -11.92 2.00
C THR A 38 1.68 -10.65 1.56
N ALA A 39 1.48 -10.28 0.29
CA ALA A 39 1.85 -9.00 -0.28
C ALA A 39 0.63 -8.43 -0.97
N GLN A 40 0.35 -7.15 -0.76
CA GLN A 40 -0.77 -6.44 -1.37
C GLN A 40 -0.25 -5.14 -1.96
N GLN A 41 -0.45 -4.96 -3.26
CA GLN A 41 -0.21 -3.69 -3.92
C GLN A 41 -1.47 -2.85 -3.79
N LEU A 42 -1.37 -1.75 -3.06
CA LEU A 42 -2.48 -0.84 -2.77
C LEU A 42 -2.65 0.26 -3.82
N GLY A 43 -1.76 0.29 -4.83
CA GLY A 43 -1.76 1.26 -5.92
C GLY A 43 -1.25 2.64 -5.53
N LYS A 44 -1.40 3.59 -6.47
CA LYS A 44 -1.00 4.99 -6.29
C LYS A 44 -2.00 5.71 -5.38
N LYS A 45 -1.51 6.40 -4.37
CA LYS A 45 -2.32 7.25 -3.47
C LYS A 45 -1.64 8.60 -3.28
N ARG A 46 -2.46 9.65 -3.20
CA ARG A 46 -2.02 11.01 -2.93
C ARG A 46 -1.76 11.20 -1.43
N PHE A 47 -0.63 11.82 -1.08
CA PHE A 47 -0.29 12.17 0.29
C PHE A 47 -1.01 13.45 0.72
N ALA A 48 -1.26 13.60 2.02
CA ALA A 48 -1.82 14.84 2.57
C ALA A 48 -0.84 16.02 2.49
N TYR A 49 0.46 15.73 2.60
CA TYR A 49 1.55 16.69 2.46
C TYR A 49 2.69 16.08 1.63
N PRO A 50 3.55 16.89 0.98
CA PRO A 50 4.64 16.35 0.18
C PRO A 50 5.66 15.59 1.02
N ILE A 51 6.02 14.38 0.58
CA ILE A 51 7.11 13.58 1.17
C ILE A 51 8.22 13.54 0.14
N ASN A 52 9.44 13.96 0.49
CA ASN A 52 10.57 14.07 -0.44
C ASN A 52 10.21 14.83 -1.74
N LYS A 53 9.42 15.92 -1.62
CA LYS A 53 8.87 16.73 -2.74
C LYS A 53 7.83 16.02 -3.63
N LEU A 54 7.51 14.76 -3.37
CA LEU A 54 6.48 14.01 -4.08
C LEU A 54 5.12 14.18 -3.40
N ARG A 55 4.05 14.26 -4.20
CA ARG A 55 2.67 14.43 -3.71
C ARG A 55 1.85 13.14 -3.70
N GLU A 56 2.39 12.09 -4.30
CA GLU A 56 1.75 10.78 -4.42
C GLU A 56 2.82 9.70 -4.46
N GLY A 57 2.40 8.44 -4.25
CA GLY A 57 3.27 7.27 -4.37
C GLY A 57 2.49 5.98 -4.38
N SER A 58 3.14 4.92 -4.85
CA SER A 58 2.58 3.57 -4.91
C SER A 58 2.80 2.85 -3.59
N TYR A 59 1.73 2.42 -2.94
CA TYR A 59 1.79 1.74 -1.65
C TYR A 59 1.87 0.23 -1.83
N VAL A 60 2.78 -0.41 -1.10
CA VAL A 60 2.88 -1.87 -1.01
C VAL A 60 2.89 -2.28 0.46
N TYR A 61 2.08 -3.28 0.78
CA TYR A 61 1.97 -3.89 2.10
C TYR A 61 2.47 -5.33 2.05
N ILE A 62 3.27 -5.73 3.03
CA ILE A 62 3.79 -7.10 3.17
C ILE A 62 3.60 -7.56 4.62
N GLU A 63 3.02 -8.74 4.81
CA GLU A 63 3.02 -9.47 6.09
C GLU A 63 3.98 -10.65 6.00
N PHE A 64 4.83 -10.80 7.00
CA PHE A 64 5.78 -11.91 7.09
C PHE A 64 6.07 -12.29 8.54
N SER A 65 6.71 -13.43 8.73
CA SER A 65 7.29 -13.81 10.01
C SER A 65 8.78 -14.08 9.87
N GLY A 66 9.57 -13.63 10.83
CA GLY A 66 11.02 -13.80 10.78
C GLY A 66 11.69 -13.52 12.12
N ASN A 67 13.02 -13.49 12.08
CA ASN A 67 13.87 -13.05 13.18
C ASN A 67 14.21 -11.54 13.02
N GLY A 68 15.03 -10.98 13.92
CA GLY A 68 15.45 -9.58 13.84
C GLY A 68 16.40 -9.29 12.66
N GLU A 69 17.17 -10.29 12.22
CA GLU A 69 18.10 -10.16 11.09
C GLU A 69 17.34 -9.99 9.77
N THR A 70 16.24 -10.73 9.58
CA THR A 70 15.34 -10.57 8.43
C THR A 70 14.83 -9.13 8.32
N VAL A 71 14.42 -8.54 9.46
CA VAL A 71 13.93 -7.15 9.51
C VAL A 71 15.05 -6.17 9.17
N ASN A 72 16.23 -6.33 9.77
CA ASN A 72 17.37 -5.45 9.51
C ASN A 72 17.80 -5.47 8.03
N ALA A 73 17.87 -6.64 7.41
CA ALA A 73 18.21 -6.77 6.01
C ALA A 73 17.16 -6.14 5.09
N LEU A 74 15.87 -6.34 5.42
CA LEU A 74 14.76 -5.75 4.67
C LEU A 74 14.77 -4.22 4.77
N GLU A 75 14.96 -3.67 5.97
CA GLU A 75 15.09 -2.23 6.17
C GLU A 75 16.30 -1.64 5.44
N ASN A 76 17.44 -2.35 5.43
CA ASN A 76 18.61 -1.93 4.68
C ASN A 76 18.32 -1.89 3.18
N PHE A 77 17.67 -2.93 2.64
CA PHE A 77 17.23 -2.94 1.25
C PHE A 77 16.34 -1.73 0.92
N PHE A 78 15.41 -1.37 1.82
CA PHE A 78 14.57 -0.19 1.62
C PHE A 78 15.35 1.12 1.69
N LYS A 79 16.31 1.25 2.62
CA LYS A 79 17.14 2.45 2.77
C LYS A 79 18.06 2.70 1.59
N PHE A 80 18.64 1.65 1.00
CA PHE A 80 19.56 1.76 -0.14
C PHE A 80 18.86 1.91 -1.50
N ASN A 81 17.53 1.81 -1.53
CA ASN A 81 16.79 1.89 -2.77
C ASN A 81 16.15 3.26 -2.93
N ASP A 82 16.71 4.08 -3.81
CA ASP A 82 16.27 5.46 -4.03
C ASP A 82 14.81 5.58 -4.50
N LEU A 83 14.24 4.51 -5.08
CA LEU A 83 12.84 4.48 -5.48
C LEU A 83 11.89 4.38 -4.28
N ILE A 84 12.36 3.95 -3.12
CA ILE A 84 11.56 3.80 -1.91
C ILE A 84 11.67 5.08 -1.09
N VAL A 85 10.58 5.83 -1.06
CA VAL A 85 10.55 7.17 -0.44
C VAL A 85 10.27 7.12 1.06
N ARG A 86 9.58 6.06 1.50
CA ARG A 86 9.29 5.82 2.92
C ARG A 86 8.96 4.36 3.15
N PHE A 87 9.32 3.84 4.31
CA PHE A 87 8.90 2.53 4.78
C PHE A 87 8.57 2.60 6.27
N LEU A 88 7.78 1.64 6.73
CA LEU A 88 7.46 1.42 8.13
C LEU A 88 7.33 -0.08 8.36
N THR A 89 8.17 -0.61 9.25
CA THR A 89 8.10 -2.00 9.70
C THR A 89 7.63 -2.03 11.15
N VAL A 90 6.62 -2.85 11.43
CA VAL A 90 5.98 -2.95 12.75
C VAL A 90 5.98 -4.40 13.20
N LYS A 91 6.36 -4.64 14.46
CA LYS A 91 6.23 -5.95 15.10
C LYS A 91 4.79 -6.16 15.56
N VAL A 92 4.19 -7.27 15.15
CA VAL A 92 2.80 -7.62 15.48
C VAL A 92 2.80 -8.67 16.59
N GLU A 93 2.40 -8.26 17.80
CA GLU A 93 2.34 -9.16 18.96
C GLU A 93 1.05 -9.99 19.02
N LYS A 94 -0.08 -9.41 18.62
CA LYS A 94 -1.37 -10.09 18.48
C LYS A 94 -1.92 -9.75 17.11
N LYS A 95 -2.32 -10.76 16.32
CA LYS A 95 -3.04 -10.53 15.06
C LYS A 95 -4.27 -9.69 15.40
N ARG A 96 -4.30 -8.44 14.95
CA ARG A 96 -5.52 -7.63 15.00
C ARG A 96 -6.55 -8.39 14.15
N VAL A 97 -7.53 -8.98 14.80
CA VAL A 97 -8.79 -9.39 14.15
C VAL A 97 -9.53 -8.12 13.76
N VAL A 98 -9.01 -7.39 12.77
CA VAL A 98 -9.84 -6.48 11.99
C VAL A 98 -10.60 -7.37 11.02
N ALA A 99 -11.73 -7.87 11.52
CA ALA A 99 -12.74 -8.52 10.71
C ALA A 99 -12.97 -7.67 9.46
N LYS A 100 -12.98 -8.33 8.30
CA LYS A 100 -13.33 -7.83 6.97
C LYS A 100 -14.43 -6.75 7.02
N MET A 101 -14.07 -5.48 7.19
CA MET A 101 -15.01 -4.34 7.13
C MET A 101 -14.97 -3.62 5.77
N VAL A 102 -14.44 -4.27 4.73
CA VAL A 102 -14.46 -3.75 3.34
C VAL A 102 -15.18 -4.70 2.38
N ALA A 103 -16.08 -5.55 2.90
CA ALA A 103 -16.90 -6.45 2.07
C ALA A 103 -18.36 -5.97 1.90
N LYS A 104 -18.69 -4.72 2.26
CA LYS A 104 -20.03 -4.15 2.00
C LYS A 104 -20.03 -2.63 1.81
N ALA A 105 -19.38 -2.15 0.75
CA ALA A 105 -19.61 -0.88 0.07
C ALA A 105 -18.72 -0.92 -1.19
N GLU A 106 -19.19 -0.98 -2.43
CA GLU A 106 -20.47 -0.66 -3.07
C GLU A 106 -20.72 -1.67 -4.21
N PRO A 107 -21.93 -1.73 -4.79
CA PRO A 107 -22.08 -0.97 -6.04
C PRO A 107 -23.49 -0.41 -6.26
N GLN A 108 -23.59 0.87 -6.63
CA GLN A 108 -24.49 1.45 -7.65
C GLN A 108 -24.79 2.92 -7.35
N ALA A 109 -24.04 3.81 -7.98
CA ALA A 109 -24.54 5.11 -8.39
C ALA A 109 -24.53 5.14 -9.92
N ALA A 110 -25.37 4.30 -10.53
CA ALA A 110 -25.88 4.57 -11.86
C ALA A 110 -26.98 5.63 -11.70
N MET A 111 -26.78 6.80 -12.30
CA MET A 111 -27.69 7.94 -12.29
C MET A 111 -29.06 7.55 -12.87
N PRO A 112 -30.14 8.18 -12.38
CA PRO A 112 -31.18 8.66 -13.27
C PRO A 112 -31.22 10.19 -13.26
N GLN A 113 -31.13 10.75 -14.48
CA GLN A 113 -31.46 12.13 -14.79
C GLN A 113 -32.90 12.44 -14.34
N ALA A 114 -33.07 13.50 -13.55
CA ALA A 114 -34.35 14.17 -13.38
C ALA A 114 -34.25 15.54 -14.03
N ALA A 115 -34.82 15.63 -15.23
CA ALA A 115 -35.21 16.90 -15.83
C ALA A 115 -36.23 17.58 -14.92
N ASN A 116 -35.98 18.83 -14.56
CA ASN A 116 -37.08 19.78 -14.34
C ASN A 116 -36.61 21.18 -14.73
N THR A 117 -36.88 21.51 -15.98
CA THR A 117 -36.79 22.85 -16.54
C THR A 117 -37.89 23.71 -15.93
N ALA A 118 -37.47 24.86 -15.38
CA ALA A 118 -38.18 26.12 -15.26
C ALA A 118 -39.71 26.07 -15.12
N VAL A 119 -40.16 26.31 -13.89
CA VAL A 119 -41.46 26.94 -13.62
C VAL A 119 -41.39 28.36 -14.18
N THR A 120 -42.09 28.62 -15.28
CA THR A 120 -42.33 29.98 -15.79
C THR A 120 -43.44 30.60 -14.97
N GLU A 121 -43.10 31.61 -14.17
CA GLU A 121 -44.04 32.62 -13.68
C GLU A 121 -44.50 33.52 -14.84
N VAL A 122 -45.82 33.67 -14.94
CA VAL A 122 -46.55 34.95 -15.06
C VAL A 122 -46.00 35.99 -16.07
N ARG A 123 -46.62 36.04 -17.26
CA ARG A 123 -47.45 37.19 -17.71
C ARG A 123 -48.23 36.88 -18.98
#